data_AF-A0A9X3DSY9-F1
#
_entry.id   AF-A0A9X3DSY9-F1
#
_cell.length_a   1.000
_cell.length_b   1.000
_cell.length_c   1.000
_cell.angle_alpha   90.00
_cell.angle_beta   90.00
_cell.angle_gamma   90.00
#
_symmetry.space_group_name_H-M   'P 1'
#
loop_
_entity.id
_entity.type
_entity.pdbx_description
1 polymer ?
#
loop_
_entity_poly.entity_id
_entity_poly.type
_entity_poly.pdbx_seq_one_letter_code
_entity_poly.pdbx_strand_id
1 'polypeptide(L)'
;MQNLFNTSALMSSALSTQSFQFKTFSALVLLCTFTLMSVPSYADETTSTMQTVQNRVELGGAVRMRFDYDPDRDTRKLSFDTAILNLDFYHDQFSGHIEHRFLGGAYPYEYTEHIGDVNFAKKAYLEYAVDPQQSIQVGLNQVPIGIQPYYTSTVIESLAYIAGIEDLYRVGAKYHYKQDNYDVYAAYYASNPWKGKGTSQGAYYSNQIIPADESLDNGTSYKEHDAVALQYNYSHQSGNWLSNYGISGYYARLKSKLIEDKDGHRGIYALHYGINKDRLGLKFVSLFNHIDTPYDQTTFGAYDGTFNVANKGILYSLDLNYKIPEFNVKDVHDFNVYMHYSLYDKSKKAFLDSNQLVFGSAFTYKKNLYIAAEWLFGKNSPYIGGSSYSQSLAAGGSNQWENQVNVNIGYYF
;
A
#
# COMPACT_ATOMS: atom_id res chain seq x y z
N MET A 1 22.05 22.23 -65.73
CA MET A 1 21.85 23.55 -65.08
C MET A 1 22.51 23.46 -63.71
N GLN A 2 23.83 23.63 -63.69
CA GLN A 2 24.51 24.84 -63.18
C GLN A 2 24.21 25.04 -61.68
N ASN A 3 25.10 24.62 -60.77
CA ASN A 3 26.32 25.35 -60.32
C ASN A 3 25.93 26.50 -59.36
N LEU A 4 26.62 26.86 -58.27
CA LEU A 4 27.94 26.59 -57.69
C LEU A 4 27.89 27.26 -56.28
N PHE A 5 28.36 26.57 -55.22
CA PHE A 5 29.54 26.92 -54.37
C PHE A 5 29.51 28.07 -53.34
N ASN A 6 29.84 27.67 -52.11
CA ASN A 6 30.93 28.13 -51.22
C ASN A 6 31.04 29.56 -50.65
N THR A 7 30.98 29.59 -49.31
CA THR A 7 31.97 30.10 -48.31
C THR A 7 32.86 31.31 -48.59
N SER A 8 32.82 32.31 -47.68
CA SER A 8 33.93 33.05 -47.04
C SER A 8 33.31 34.05 -46.04
N ALA A 9 33.63 34.07 -44.74
CA ALA A 9 34.86 34.40 -44.02
C ALA A 9 35.18 35.92 -43.93
N LEU A 10 35.10 36.41 -42.68
CA LEU A 10 35.95 37.40 -42.00
C LEU A 10 35.78 38.92 -42.24
N MET A 11 35.64 39.58 -41.08
CA MET A 11 36.36 40.77 -40.60
C MET A 11 35.70 42.18 -40.63
N SER A 12 35.51 42.66 -39.40
CA SER A 12 35.84 43.99 -38.86
C SER A 12 35.18 45.25 -39.44
N SER A 13 34.42 45.93 -38.60
CA SER A 13 34.68 47.35 -38.31
C SER A 13 34.02 47.75 -36.99
N ALA A 14 34.68 48.69 -36.31
CA ALA A 14 34.48 49.09 -34.94
C ALA A 14 33.87 50.49 -34.84
N LEU A 15 33.39 50.81 -33.63
CA LEU A 15 33.31 52.13 -32.98
C LEU A 15 32.20 53.11 -33.41
N SER A 16 31.28 53.39 -32.48
CA SER A 16 31.18 54.67 -31.74
C SER A 16 29.89 54.67 -30.89
N THR A 17 30.00 54.53 -29.57
CA THR A 17 29.84 55.60 -28.56
C THR A 17 28.60 56.47 -28.74
N GLN A 18 27.58 56.24 -27.90
CA GLN A 18 26.92 57.33 -27.19
C GLN A 18 26.45 56.89 -25.80
N SER A 19 26.87 57.69 -24.85
CA SER A 19 26.65 57.66 -23.41
C SER A 19 25.22 58.02 -23.01
N PHE A 20 24.66 57.36 -22.00
CA PHE A 20 23.82 58.04 -21.01
C PHE A 20 24.15 57.53 -19.60
N GLN A 21 24.26 58.49 -18.69
CA GLN A 21 24.81 58.40 -17.35
C GLN A 21 23.70 58.39 -16.29
N PHE A 22 23.99 57.67 -15.21
CA PHE A 22 23.54 57.81 -13.81
C PHE A 22 22.04 57.73 -13.44
N LYS A 23 21.70 56.76 -12.58
CA LYS A 23 21.67 56.98 -11.12
C LYS A 23 21.62 55.66 -10.33
N THR A 24 22.39 55.66 -9.26
CA THR A 24 22.52 54.67 -8.18
C THR A 24 21.21 54.39 -7.45
N PHE A 25 20.89 53.13 -7.19
CA PHE A 25 20.16 52.74 -5.97
C PHE A 25 20.65 51.38 -5.45
N SER A 26 20.60 51.29 -4.14
CA SER A 26 21.33 50.41 -3.24
C SER A 26 21.11 48.90 -3.41
N ALA A 27 22.13 48.17 -2.97
CA ALA A 27 22.14 46.74 -2.76
C ALA A 27 20.92 46.22 -1.98
N LEU A 28 20.32 45.14 -2.48
CA LEU A 28 19.86 44.04 -1.63
C LEU A 28 20.12 42.74 -2.39
N VAL A 29 21.12 42.00 -1.92
CA VAL A 29 21.39 40.63 -2.33
C VAL A 29 20.23 39.78 -1.80
N LEU A 30 19.25 39.46 -2.64
CA LEU A 30 18.31 38.39 -2.35
C LEU A 30 18.97 37.08 -2.82
N LEU A 31 19.54 36.38 -1.86
CA LEU A 31 19.97 35.00 -1.99
C LEU A 31 18.69 34.16 -2.18
N CYS A 32 18.24 33.98 -3.43
CA CYS A 32 17.23 32.98 -3.75
C CYS A 32 17.89 31.60 -3.66
N THR A 33 17.92 31.04 -2.45
CA THR A 33 18.14 29.62 -2.23
C THR A 33 17.00 28.87 -2.92
N PHE A 34 17.31 28.31 -4.09
CA PHE A 34 16.56 27.20 -4.68
C PHE A 34 16.59 26.04 -3.67
N THR A 35 15.57 25.96 -2.83
CA THR A 35 15.26 24.73 -2.11
C THR A 35 14.62 23.80 -3.12
N LEU A 36 15.41 22.83 -3.59
CA LEU A 36 14.92 21.61 -4.21
C LEU A 36 14.00 20.93 -3.19
N MET A 37 12.71 21.24 -3.23
CA MET A 37 11.69 20.41 -2.59
C MET A 37 11.60 19.11 -3.38
N SER A 38 12.39 18.14 -2.98
CA SER A 38 12.12 16.74 -3.28
C SER A 38 10.75 16.41 -2.70
N VAL A 39 9.73 16.36 -3.55
CA VAL A 39 8.43 15.81 -3.19
C VAL A 39 8.67 14.34 -2.81
N PRO A 40 8.32 13.91 -1.59
CA PRO A 40 8.44 12.50 -1.24
C PRO A 40 7.49 11.68 -2.12
N SER A 41 8.03 10.57 -2.64
CA SER A 41 7.26 9.51 -3.26
C SER A 41 6.14 9.07 -2.31
N TYR A 42 4.91 8.90 -2.80
CA TYR A 42 3.68 8.59 -2.06
C TYR A 42 3.66 7.22 -1.33
N ALA A 43 4.82 6.65 -1.02
CA ALA A 43 4.98 5.39 -0.28
C ALA A 43 5.86 5.52 0.98
N ASP A 44 6.26 6.73 1.38
CA ASP A 44 6.84 6.98 2.70
C ASP A 44 5.78 7.66 3.58
N GLU A 45 5.26 6.94 4.59
CA GLU A 45 4.71 7.61 5.76
C GLU A 45 5.86 8.38 6.41
N THR A 46 5.99 9.66 6.07
CA THR A 46 7.01 10.53 6.63
C THR A 46 6.83 10.55 8.15
N THR A 47 7.76 9.92 8.86
CA THR A 47 8.00 10.24 10.27
C THR A 47 8.28 11.74 10.32
N SER A 48 7.34 12.51 10.84
CA SER A 48 7.42 13.97 10.86
C SER A 48 8.69 14.40 11.59
N THR A 49 9.66 14.92 10.85
CA THR A 49 10.68 15.79 11.45
C THR A 49 9.95 16.98 12.03
N MET A 50 10.21 17.31 13.30
CA MET A 50 9.53 18.39 14.02
C MET A 50 9.80 19.75 13.38
N GLN A 51 9.05 20.07 12.33
CA GLN A 51 8.73 21.44 11.99
C GLN A 51 7.76 21.95 13.04
N THR A 52 8.04 23.15 13.55
CA THR A 52 7.29 23.88 14.57
C THR A 52 5.78 23.66 14.38
N VAL A 53 5.17 22.89 15.30
CA VAL A 53 3.78 22.43 15.19
C VAL A 53 2.86 23.64 15.25
N GLN A 54 2.39 24.12 14.10
CA GLN A 54 1.16 24.89 14.06
C GLN A 54 0.01 23.91 14.28
N ASN A 55 -0.77 24.17 15.32
CA ASN A 55 -2.05 23.51 15.54
C ASN A 55 -2.87 23.62 14.25
N ARG A 56 -3.19 22.48 13.64
CA ARG A 56 -3.89 22.44 12.36
C ARG A 56 -4.75 21.20 12.24
N VAL A 57 -5.77 21.33 11.41
CA VAL A 57 -6.62 20.25 10.95
C VAL A 57 -6.58 20.28 9.45
N GLU A 58 -6.31 19.13 8.85
CA GLU A 58 -6.24 18.93 7.42
C GLU A 58 -7.37 17.98 7.04
N LEU A 59 -8.20 18.43 6.10
CA LEU A 59 -9.24 17.62 5.49
C LEU A 59 -8.77 17.27 4.10
N GLY A 60 -8.74 15.99 3.78
CA GLY A 60 -8.38 15.52 2.47
C GLY A 60 -9.23 14.33 2.06
N GLY A 61 -8.84 13.74 0.95
CA GLY A 61 -9.52 12.57 0.45
C GLY A 61 -9.11 12.22 -0.95
N ALA A 62 -9.87 11.31 -1.54
CA ALA A 62 -9.70 10.93 -2.92
C ALA A 62 -11.02 10.51 -3.56
N VAL A 63 -11.13 10.71 -4.87
CA VAL A 63 -12.10 10.01 -5.70
C VAL A 63 -11.32 9.19 -6.72
N ARG A 64 -11.54 7.88 -6.71
CA ARG A 64 -10.88 6.93 -7.59
C ARG A 64 -11.83 6.37 -8.62
N MET A 65 -11.33 6.24 -9.83
CA MET A 65 -11.89 5.45 -10.91
C MET A 65 -10.93 4.32 -11.25
N ARG A 66 -11.47 3.27 -11.86
CA ARG A 66 -10.68 2.15 -12.36
C ARG A 66 -11.16 1.72 -13.73
N PHE A 67 -10.23 1.32 -14.58
CA PHE A 67 -10.52 0.57 -15.78
C PHE A 67 -10.06 -0.87 -15.60
N ASP A 68 -10.97 -1.81 -15.82
CA ASP A 68 -10.72 -3.24 -15.75
C ASP A 68 -10.89 -3.87 -17.13
N TYR A 69 -9.89 -4.65 -17.52
CA TYR A 69 -9.96 -5.54 -18.66
C TYR A 69 -9.56 -6.95 -18.21
N ASP A 70 -10.52 -7.86 -18.14
CA ASP A 70 -10.35 -9.26 -17.77
C ASP A 70 -10.98 -10.13 -18.88
N PRO A 71 -10.17 -10.80 -19.71
CA PRO A 71 -10.66 -11.59 -20.83
C PRO A 71 -11.39 -12.87 -20.39
N ASP A 72 -11.10 -13.42 -19.22
CA ASP A 72 -11.73 -14.66 -18.74
C ASP A 72 -13.14 -14.40 -18.22
N ARG A 73 -13.36 -13.20 -17.66
CA ARG A 73 -14.65 -12.76 -17.12
C ARG A 73 -15.44 -11.86 -18.08
N ASP A 74 -15.00 -11.73 -19.33
CA ASP A 74 -15.57 -10.81 -20.33
C ASP A 74 -15.81 -9.39 -19.77
N THR A 75 -14.86 -8.90 -18.98
CA THR A 75 -14.96 -7.59 -18.33
C THR A 75 -14.15 -6.58 -19.10
N ARG A 76 -14.81 -5.48 -19.47
CA ARG A 76 -14.18 -4.28 -20.04
C ARG A 76 -14.94 -3.04 -19.57
N LYS A 77 -14.59 -2.52 -18.39
CA LYS A 77 -15.39 -1.50 -17.71
C LYS A 77 -14.52 -0.36 -17.18
N LEU A 78 -14.97 0.87 -17.37
CA LEU A 78 -14.51 2.04 -16.62
C LEU A 78 -15.55 2.32 -15.54
N SER A 79 -15.14 2.26 -14.28
CA SER A 79 -16.04 2.30 -13.14
C SER A 79 -15.52 3.22 -12.05
N PHE A 80 -16.45 3.70 -11.20
CA PHE A 80 -16.08 4.23 -9.90
C PHE A 80 -15.42 3.13 -9.07
N ASP A 81 -14.30 3.45 -8.42
CA ASP A 81 -13.55 2.51 -7.58
C ASP A 81 -13.83 2.76 -6.10
N THR A 82 -13.55 3.97 -5.63
CA THR A 82 -13.67 4.32 -4.20
C THR A 82 -13.72 5.84 -4.02
N ALA A 83 -14.49 6.29 -3.04
CA ALA A 83 -14.34 7.62 -2.46
C ALA A 83 -13.71 7.49 -1.08
N ILE A 84 -12.71 8.30 -0.79
CA ILE A 84 -11.94 8.30 0.45
C ILE A 84 -12.13 9.67 1.09
N LEU A 85 -12.44 9.68 2.38
CA LEU A 85 -12.38 10.88 3.21
C LEU A 85 -11.36 10.66 4.30
N ASN A 86 -10.47 11.63 4.48
CA ASN A 86 -9.54 11.61 5.60
C ASN A 86 -9.48 12.95 6.34
N LEU A 87 -9.06 12.85 7.60
CA LEU A 87 -8.83 13.98 8.48
C LEU A 87 -7.57 13.69 9.27
N ASP A 88 -6.62 14.62 9.17
CA ASP A 88 -5.44 14.69 10.03
C ASP A 88 -5.58 15.86 10.98
N PHE A 89 -5.14 15.69 12.22
CA PHE A 89 -4.99 16.80 13.15
C PHE A 89 -3.66 16.74 13.87
N TYR A 90 -3.17 17.92 14.22
CA TYR A 90 -1.92 18.10 14.97
C TYR A 90 -2.14 19.16 16.02
N HIS A 91 -1.86 18.81 17.27
CA HIS A 91 -1.98 19.71 18.42
C HIS A 91 -0.92 19.38 19.48
N ASP A 92 0.11 20.23 19.58
CA ASP A 92 1.24 20.04 20.49
C ASP A 92 1.91 18.66 20.35
N GLN A 93 1.75 17.79 21.36
CA GLN A 93 2.27 16.41 21.39
C GLN A 93 1.28 15.38 20.82
N PHE A 94 0.08 15.81 20.44
CA PHE A 94 -0.95 14.93 19.89
C PHE A 94 -1.06 15.08 18.39
N SER A 95 -1.22 13.97 17.71
CA SER A 95 -1.65 13.92 16.32
C SER A 95 -2.69 12.83 16.17
N GLY A 96 -3.42 12.80 15.07
CA GLY A 96 -4.31 11.68 14.80
C GLY A 96 -4.83 11.70 13.39
N HIS A 97 -5.32 10.55 12.97
CA HIS A 97 -5.73 10.30 11.60
C HIS A 97 -7.02 9.48 11.57
N ILE A 98 -7.95 9.90 10.74
CA ILE A 98 -9.18 9.17 10.42
C ILE A 98 -9.23 9.01 8.90
N GLU A 99 -9.42 7.79 8.41
CA GLU A 99 -9.67 7.50 6.99
C GLU A 99 -10.88 6.56 6.86
N HIS A 100 -11.86 6.96 6.05
CA HIS A 100 -13.04 6.17 5.74
C HIS A 100 -13.21 6.02 4.23
N ARG A 101 -13.65 4.84 3.80
CA ARG A 101 -13.82 4.50 2.38
C ARG A 101 -15.27 4.16 2.06
N PHE A 102 -15.72 4.64 0.91
CA PHE A 102 -17.06 4.42 0.35
C PHE A 102 -16.93 3.78 -1.03
N LEU A 103 -17.58 2.62 -1.17
CA LEU A 103 -17.65 1.79 -2.36
C LEU A 103 -19.13 1.41 -2.61
N GLY A 104 -19.44 0.77 -3.73
CA GLY A 104 -20.81 0.39 -4.08
C GLY A 104 -21.35 1.10 -5.32
N GLY A 105 -22.44 0.57 -5.89
CA GLY A 105 -23.14 1.11 -7.06
C GLY A 105 -22.38 1.01 -8.39
N ALA A 106 -21.19 0.40 -8.42
CA ALA A 106 -20.34 0.25 -9.61
C ALA A 106 -19.48 -1.01 -9.50
N TYR A 107 -18.98 -1.53 -10.62
CA TYR A 107 -18.12 -2.73 -10.64
C TYR A 107 -16.91 -2.58 -9.70
N PRO A 108 -16.59 -3.59 -8.85
CA PRO A 108 -17.18 -4.94 -8.79
C PRO A 108 -18.44 -5.09 -7.91
N TYR A 109 -18.99 -3.99 -7.39
CA TYR A 109 -20.12 -3.94 -6.47
C TYR A 109 -21.48 -3.68 -7.14
N GLU A 110 -21.68 -4.14 -8.38
CA GLU A 110 -22.91 -3.88 -9.16
C GLU A 110 -24.16 -4.54 -8.55
N TYR A 111 -24.00 -5.41 -7.55
CA TYR A 111 -25.10 -5.98 -6.76
C TYR A 111 -25.65 -5.00 -5.70
N THR A 112 -25.02 -3.84 -5.51
CA THR A 112 -25.50 -2.75 -4.65
C THR A 112 -26.02 -1.59 -5.49
N GLU A 113 -26.90 -0.76 -4.91
CA GLU A 113 -27.59 0.30 -5.65
C GLU A 113 -26.83 1.63 -5.64
N HIS A 114 -26.15 1.97 -4.54
CA HIS A 114 -25.56 3.29 -4.33
C HIS A 114 -24.09 3.25 -3.89
N ILE A 115 -23.34 4.29 -4.26
CA ILE A 115 -22.03 4.56 -3.65
C ILE A 115 -22.22 4.75 -2.14
N GLY A 116 -21.42 4.02 -1.35
CA GLY A 116 -21.51 3.98 0.11
C GLY A 116 -22.35 2.83 0.66
N ASP A 117 -22.96 1.98 -0.17
CA ASP A 117 -23.59 0.75 0.30
C ASP A 117 -22.58 -0.25 0.87
N VAL A 118 -21.35 -0.21 0.38
CA VAL A 118 -20.18 -0.84 1.02
C VAL A 118 -19.27 0.26 1.57
N ASN A 119 -19.04 0.29 2.87
CA ASN A 119 -18.15 1.29 3.46
C ASN A 119 -17.54 0.83 4.79
N PHE A 120 -16.33 1.29 5.08
CA PHE A 120 -15.59 0.94 6.30
C PHE A 120 -14.47 1.94 6.58
N ALA A 121 -14.04 1.99 7.84
CA ALA A 121 -12.87 2.74 8.26
C ALA A 121 -11.59 1.96 7.91
N LYS A 122 -10.58 2.64 7.35
CA LYS A 122 -9.22 2.10 7.20
C LYS A 122 -8.38 2.39 8.44
N LYS A 123 -8.37 3.65 8.88
CA LYS A 123 -7.58 4.17 10.00
C LYS A 123 -8.46 5.04 10.89
N ALA A 124 -8.23 4.98 12.19
CA ALA A 124 -8.85 5.87 13.17
C ALA A 124 -8.07 5.80 14.48
N TYR A 125 -7.02 6.61 14.62
CA TYR A 125 -6.16 6.60 15.81
C TYR A 125 -5.77 7.99 16.29
N LEU A 126 -5.50 8.07 17.59
CA LEU A 126 -4.79 9.17 18.24
C LEU A 126 -3.35 8.72 18.48
N GLU A 127 -2.40 9.59 18.22
CA GLU A 127 -1.00 9.42 18.55
C GLU A 127 -0.55 10.46 19.57
N TYR A 128 0.24 10.02 20.54
CA TYR A 128 0.91 10.87 21.51
C TYR A 128 2.43 10.73 21.33
N ALA A 129 3.10 11.83 20.97
CA ALA A 129 4.55 11.94 20.92
C ALA A 129 5.08 12.16 22.33
N VAL A 130 5.64 11.10 22.92
CA VAL A 130 6.24 11.14 24.26
C VAL A 130 7.47 12.05 24.24
N ASP A 131 8.31 11.86 23.23
CA ASP A 131 9.51 12.65 22.93
C ASP A 131 9.89 12.47 21.44
N PRO A 132 10.98 13.07 20.92
CA PRO A 132 11.35 12.93 19.50
C PRO A 132 11.67 11.50 19.02
N GLN A 133 11.90 10.55 19.93
CA GLN A 133 12.23 9.15 19.64
C GLN A 133 11.05 8.22 19.87
N GLN A 134 10.04 8.64 20.66
CA GLN A 134 8.99 7.78 21.20
C GLN A 134 7.59 8.28 20.91
N SER A 135 6.72 7.38 20.44
CA SER A 135 5.29 7.68 20.22
C SER A 135 4.40 6.49 20.56
N ILE A 136 3.15 6.79 20.92
CA ILE A 136 2.11 5.79 21.18
C ILE A 136 0.88 6.11 20.34
N GLN A 137 0.47 5.18 19.49
CA GLN A 137 -0.79 5.21 18.76
C GLN A 137 -1.84 4.37 19.46
N VAL A 138 -3.06 4.88 19.65
CA VAL A 138 -4.21 4.17 20.21
C VAL A 138 -5.41 4.32 19.26
N GLY A 139 -6.03 3.20 18.91
CA GLY A 139 -7.18 3.15 18.00
C GLY A 139 -7.01 2.10 16.91
N LEU A 140 -7.66 2.33 15.77
CA LEU A 140 -7.50 1.52 14.56
C LEU A 140 -6.24 1.95 13.81
N ASN A 141 -5.17 1.17 13.94
CA ASN A 141 -3.87 1.43 13.32
C ASN A 141 -3.26 0.15 12.70
N GLN A 142 -2.24 0.35 11.85
CA GLN A 142 -1.59 -0.73 11.12
C GLN A 142 -0.73 -1.59 12.04
N VAL A 143 -0.86 -2.92 11.90
CA VAL A 143 -0.07 -3.92 12.63
C VAL A 143 1.36 -3.97 12.06
N PRO A 144 2.42 -3.84 12.90
CA PRO A 144 3.80 -3.78 12.43
C PRO A 144 4.34 -5.19 12.11
N ILE A 145 4.12 -5.66 10.88
CA ILE A 145 4.62 -6.94 10.36
C ILE A 145 5.23 -6.70 8.97
N GLY A 146 6.36 -7.35 8.67
CA GLY A 146 7.06 -7.20 7.39
C GLY A 146 7.47 -5.75 7.10
N ILE A 147 7.48 -5.34 5.83
CA ILE A 147 7.79 -3.96 5.44
C ILE A 147 6.56 -3.07 5.57
N GLN A 148 6.68 -1.92 6.20
CA GLN A 148 5.58 -0.95 6.34
C GLN A 148 5.79 0.25 5.39
N PRO A 149 4.72 0.92 4.93
CA PRO A 149 3.31 0.51 5.07
C PRO A 149 2.91 -0.59 4.08
N TYR A 150 3.64 -0.78 2.98
CA TYR A 150 3.33 -1.78 1.95
C TYR A 150 4.59 -2.57 1.54
N TYR A 151 4.39 -3.86 1.27
CA TYR A 151 5.46 -4.75 0.78
C TYR A 151 5.77 -4.48 -0.69
N THR A 152 4.86 -3.81 -1.40
CA THR A 152 4.86 -3.73 -2.86
C THR A 152 4.73 -2.31 -3.38
N SER A 153 5.00 -2.14 -4.67
CA SER A 153 4.67 -0.94 -5.45
C SER A 153 3.32 -1.03 -6.16
N THR A 154 2.60 -2.17 -6.06
CA THR A 154 1.37 -2.43 -6.83
C THR A 154 0.10 -2.00 -6.09
N VAL A 155 -0.92 -1.58 -6.83
CA VAL A 155 -2.23 -1.16 -6.29
C VAL A 155 -3.04 -2.36 -5.77
N ILE A 156 -2.84 -3.56 -6.32
CA ILE A 156 -3.53 -4.78 -5.88
C ILE A 156 -2.87 -5.45 -4.66
N GLU A 157 -1.70 -4.94 -4.22
CA GLU A 157 -0.89 -5.46 -3.13
C GLU A 157 -0.42 -6.92 -3.34
N SER A 158 0.30 -7.54 -2.38
CA SER A 158 0.78 -8.92 -2.53
C SER A 158 -0.25 -9.97 -2.12
N LEU A 159 0.05 -11.26 -2.37
CA LEU A 159 -0.73 -12.36 -1.79
C LEU A 159 -0.75 -12.34 -0.25
N ALA A 160 0.21 -11.68 0.41
CA ALA A 160 0.19 -11.51 1.86
C ALA A 160 -0.91 -10.55 2.35
N TYR A 161 -1.34 -9.61 1.50
CA TYR A 161 -2.50 -8.76 1.80
C TYR A 161 -3.77 -9.59 1.86
N ILE A 162 -3.99 -10.41 0.84
CA ILE A 162 -5.14 -11.30 0.73
C ILE A 162 -5.15 -12.33 1.88
N ALA A 163 -3.97 -12.82 2.29
CA ALA A 163 -3.83 -13.69 3.45
C ALA A 163 -4.02 -12.98 4.81
N GLY A 164 -4.35 -11.68 4.81
CA GLY A 164 -4.59 -10.86 6.01
C GLY A 164 -3.34 -10.65 6.85
N ILE A 165 -2.25 -10.21 6.21
CA ILE A 165 -0.94 -9.98 6.82
C ILE A 165 -0.36 -8.63 6.41
N GLU A 166 -0.22 -8.37 5.10
CA GLU A 166 0.11 -7.03 4.59
C GLU A 166 -1.09 -6.10 4.77
N ASP A 167 -0.84 -4.81 4.99
CA ASP A 167 -1.84 -3.75 5.21
C ASP A 167 -2.98 -4.14 6.19
N LEU A 168 -2.61 -4.88 7.25
CA LEU A 168 -3.49 -5.33 8.32
C LEU A 168 -3.69 -4.21 9.35
N TYR A 169 -4.92 -3.74 9.53
CA TYR A 169 -5.30 -2.80 10.60
C TYR A 169 -6.10 -3.52 11.68
N ARG A 170 -5.87 -3.13 12.93
CA ARG A 170 -6.56 -3.67 14.11
C ARG A 170 -6.75 -2.59 15.18
N VAL A 171 -7.69 -2.81 16.10
CA VAL A 171 -7.96 -1.88 17.20
C VAL A 171 -7.06 -2.23 18.38
N GLY A 172 -6.20 -1.29 18.78
CA GLY A 172 -5.20 -1.54 19.81
C GLY A 172 -4.33 -0.35 20.14
N ALA A 173 -3.21 -0.64 20.80
CA ALA A 173 -2.15 0.31 21.11
C ALA A 173 -0.84 -0.15 20.47
N LYS A 174 -0.14 0.78 19.82
CA LYS A 174 1.15 0.55 19.17
C LYS A 174 2.14 1.58 19.69
N TYR A 175 3.23 1.10 20.28
CA TYR A 175 4.37 1.90 20.67
C TYR A 175 5.43 1.84 19.57
N HIS A 176 6.06 2.99 19.30
CA HIS A 176 7.12 3.15 18.33
C HIS A 176 8.31 3.86 19.00
N TYR A 177 9.49 3.27 18.82
CA TYR A 177 10.77 3.83 19.26
C TYR A 177 11.75 3.88 18.08
N LYS A 178 12.31 5.06 17.81
CA LYS A 178 13.30 5.26 16.75
C LYS A 178 14.49 6.04 17.26
N GLN A 179 15.67 5.47 17.07
CA GLN A 179 16.93 6.09 17.44
C GLN A 179 18.01 5.71 16.45
N ASP A 180 18.65 6.72 15.85
CA ASP A 180 19.69 6.54 14.83
C ASP A 180 19.24 5.61 13.69
N ASN A 181 19.84 4.41 13.64
CA ASN A 181 19.58 3.39 12.64
C ASN A 181 18.52 2.36 13.07
N TYR A 182 18.05 2.43 14.31
CA TYR A 182 17.16 1.46 14.93
C TYR A 182 15.72 1.99 14.95
N ASP A 183 14.78 1.13 14.57
CA ASP A 183 13.35 1.42 14.61
C ASP A 183 12.60 0.17 15.13
N VAL A 184 11.83 0.34 16.20
CA VAL A 184 11.18 -0.75 16.94
C VAL A 184 9.71 -0.42 17.15
N TYR A 185 8.85 -1.38 16.82
CA TYR A 185 7.42 -1.32 17.12
C TYR A 185 7.02 -2.45 18.04
N ALA A 186 6.26 -2.14 19.08
CA ALA A 186 5.61 -3.12 19.95
C ALA A 186 4.13 -2.78 20.06
N ALA A 187 3.25 -3.75 19.84
CA ALA A 187 1.82 -3.49 19.81
C ALA A 187 0.99 -4.59 20.46
N TYR A 188 -0.14 -4.19 21.01
CA TYR A 188 -1.22 -5.09 21.46
C TYR A 188 -2.53 -4.66 20.82
N TYR A 189 -3.27 -5.62 20.27
CA TYR A 189 -4.52 -5.41 19.57
C TYR A 189 -5.63 -6.25 20.20
N ALA A 190 -6.61 -5.59 20.81
CA ALA A 190 -7.72 -6.25 21.50
C ALA A 190 -8.66 -6.95 20.51
N SER A 191 -8.87 -6.40 19.31
CA SER A 191 -9.84 -6.94 18.36
C SER A 191 -9.51 -6.63 16.89
N ASN A 192 -10.23 -7.31 15.99
CA ASN A 192 -10.41 -6.87 14.60
C ASN A 192 -10.95 -5.42 14.56
N PRO A 193 -10.86 -4.72 13.41
CA PRO A 193 -11.58 -3.48 13.16
C PRO A 193 -13.09 -3.62 13.36
N TRP A 194 -13.78 -2.49 13.44
CA TRP A 194 -15.25 -2.47 13.40
C TRP A 194 -15.75 -2.91 12.04
N LYS A 195 -16.76 -3.77 12.01
CA LYS A 195 -17.43 -4.14 10.76
C LYS A 195 -18.08 -2.89 10.18
N GLY A 196 -17.83 -2.65 8.90
CA GLY A 196 -18.48 -1.61 8.12
C GLY A 196 -19.90 -1.98 7.71
N LYS A 197 -20.44 -1.19 6.77
CA LYS A 197 -21.68 -1.51 6.07
C LYS A 197 -21.35 -2.33 4.82
N GLY A 198 -22.16 -3.33 4.53
CA GLY A 198 -22.07 -4.20 3.36
C GLY A 198 -23.19 -5.24 3.39
N THR A 199 -23.16 -6.17 2.45
CA THR A 199 -24.13 -7.25 2.28
C THR A 199 -23.69 -8.57 2.92
N SER A 200 -22.41 -8.71 3.26
CA SER A 200 -21.81 -9.94 3.76
C SER A 200 -21.17 -9.78 5.14
N GLN A 201 -20.56 -10.83 5.69
CA GLN A 201 -19.72 -10.69 6.88
C GLN A 201 -18.40 -9.95 6.60
N GLY A 202 -17.96 -9.90 5.34
CA GLY A 202 -16.66 -9.37 4.92
C GLY A 202 -16.56 -7.85 4.76
N ALA A 203 -17.41 -7.03 5.37
CA ALA A 203 -17.37 -5.57 5.24
C ALA A 203 -16.21 -4.92 6.04
N TYR A 204 -14.98 -5.16 5.62
CA TYR A 204 -13.74 -4.65 6.24
C TYR A 204 -12.76 -4.12 5.19
N TYR A 205 -11.90 -3.19 5.62
CA TYR A 205 -10.75 -2.75 4.83
C TYR A 205 -9.70 -3.87 4.70
N SER A 206 -9.03 -4.27 5.79
CA SER A 206 -8.07 -5.37 5.73
C SER A 206 -8.78 -6.72 5.77
N ASN A 207 -8.13 -7.75 5.22
CA ASN A 207 -8.58 -9.14 5.32
C ASN A 207 -8.50 -9.63 6.78
N GLN A 208 -9.67 -9.89 7.37
CA GLN A 208 -9.81 -10.31 8.78
C GLN A 208 -10.27 -11.75 8.89
N ILE A 209 -9.78 -12.50 9.89
CA ILE A 209 -10.43 -13.75 10.29
C ILE A 209 -11.79 -13.45 10.91
N ILE A 210 -12.84 -13.95 10.27
CA ILE A 210 -14.24 -13.72 10.64
C ILE A 210 -15.09 -14.98 10.41
N PRO A 211 -16.30 -15.05 11.00
CA PRO A 211 -17.28 -16.06 10.62
C PRO A 211 -17.65 -15.99 9.14
N ALA A 212 -17.69 -17.15 8.51
CA ALA A 212 -18.13 -17.28 7.12
C ALA A 212 -19.58 -16.83 6.91
N ASP A 213 -19.87 -16.31 5.72
CA ASP A 213 -21.23 -16.25 5.22
C ASP A 213 -21.75 -17.66 4.91
N GLU A 214 -23.06 -17.86 5.03
CA GLU A 214 -23.70 -19.18 4.85
C GLU A 214 -23.45 -19.77 3.45
N SER A 215 -23.24 -18.91 2.44
CA SER A 215 -22.97 -19.32 1.06
C SER A 215 -21.52 -19.75 0.81
N LEU A 216 -20.61 -19.62 1.78
CA LEU A 216 -19.21 -19.98 1.60
C LEU A 216 -18.99 -21.46 1.85
N ASP A 217 -18.66 -22.19 0.78
CA ASP A 217 -18.26 -23.59 0.87
C ASP A 217 -17.05 -23.77 1.79
N ASN A 218 -17.15 -24.74 2.71
CA ASN A 218 -16.12 -25.06 3.70
C ASN A 218 -15.70 -23.83 4.53
N GLY A 219 -16.65 -22.93 4.80
CA GLY A 219 -16.47 -21.81 5.70
C GLY A 219 -16.23 -22.27 7.14
N THR A 220 -15.46 -21.49 7.87
CA THR A 220 -15.16 -21.68 9.30
C THR A 220 -15.71 -20.51 10.09
N SER A 221 -15.80 -20.64 11.41
CA SER A 221 -16.41 -19.62 12.24
C SER A 221 -15.53 -19.19 13.42
N TYR A 222 -14.46 -18.49 13.10
CA TYR A 222 -13.50 -17.93 14.06
C TYR A 222 -13.52 -16.41 14.10
N LYS A 223 -13.09 -15.84 15.23
CA LYS A 223 -12.77 -14.40 15.35
C LYS A 223 -11.45 -14.22 16.07
N GLU A 224 -10.58 -13.40 15.49
CA GLU A 224 -9.27 -13.09 16.06
C GLU A 224 -9.33 -11.97 17.10
N HIS A 225 -8.63 -12.14 18.23
CA HIS A 225 -8.57 -11.19 19.34
C HIS A 225 -7.26 -11.35 20.12
N ASP A 226 -6.98 -10.41 21.04
CA ASP A 226 -5.81 -10.42 21.93
C ASP A 226 -4.50 -10.74 21.19
N ALA A 227 -4.17 -9.92 20.20
CA ALA A 227 -2.98 -10.09 19.41
C ALA A 227 -1.82 -9.24 19.93
N VAL A 228 -0.60 -9.74 19.80
CA VAL A 228 0.65 -9.04 20.08
C VAL A 228 1.51 -9.02 18.83
N ALA A 229 2.17 -7.88 18.58
CA ALA A 229 3.11 -7.72 17.47
C ALA A 229 4.41 -7.09 17.95
N LEU A 230 5.53 -7.55 17.41
CA LEU A 230 6.85 -6.96 17.62
C LEU A 230 7.55 -6.87 16.28
N GLN A 231 8.15 -5.73 15.99
CA GLN A 231 8.99 -5.52 14.81
C GLN A 231 10.24 -4.78 15.20
N TYR A 232 11.37 -5.21 14.63
CA TYR A 232 12.65 -4.54 14.73
C TYR A 232 13.20 -4.31 13.33
N ASN A 233 13.62 -3.08 13.06
CA ASN A 233 14.24 -2.64 11.81
C ASN A 233 15.62 -2.02 12.10
N TYR A 234 16.56 -2.26 11.19
CA TYR A 234 17.87 -1.65 11.18
C TYR A 234 18.16 -1.07 9.80
N SER A 235 18.44 0.23 9.73
CA SER A 235 18.83 0.92 8.50
C SER A 235 20.33 1.16 8.45
N HIS A 236 20.93 1.03 7.26
CA HIS A 236 22.36 1.28 7.06
C HIS A 236 22.60 2.01 5.75
N GLN A 237 23.25 3.18 5.85
CA GLN A 237 23.70 3.96 4.71
C GLN A 237 25.15 3.59 4.36
N SER A 238 25.40 3.19 3.12
CA SER A 238 26.74 2.94 2.58
C SER A 238 26.89 3.56 1.20
N GLY A 239 27.56 4.72 1.13
CA GLY A 239 27.59 5.55 -0.08
C GLY A 239 26.18 6.00 -0.47
N ASN A 240 25.75 5.70 -1.69
CA ASN A 240 24.39 5.99 -2.19
C ASN A 240 23.39 4.85 -1.92
N TRP A 241 23.80 3.78 -1.22
CA TRP A 241 22.92 2.68 -0.89
C TRP A 241 22.31 2.89 0.50
N LEU A 242 20.98 2.79 0.60
CA LEU A 242 20.25 2.70 1.84
C LEU A 242 19.66 1.29 1.96
N SER A 243 20.21 0.47 2.86
CA SER A 243 19.67 -0.85 3.18
C SER A 243 18.80 -0.78 4.44
N ASN A 244 17.72 -1.56 4.48
CA ASN A 244 16.88 -1.75 5.65
C ASN A 244 16.68 -3.25 5.87
N TYR A 245 16.95 -3.73 7.07
CA TYR A 245 16.77 -5.12 7.47
C TYR A 245 15.75 -5.17 8.59
N GLY A 246 14.88 -6.15 8.60
CA GLY A 246 14.02 -6.32 9.75
C GLY A 246 13.47 -7.71 9.95
N ILE A 247 12.99 -7.89 11.17
CA ILE A 247 12.33 -9.10 11.65
C ILE A 247 11.04 -8.68 12.35
N SER A 248 10.00 -9.48 12.23
CA SER A 248 8.76 -9.23 12.95
C SER A 248 8.03 -10.52 13.30
N GLY A 249 7.23 -10.44 14.35
CA GLY A 249 6.39 -11.53 14.83
C GLY A 249 5.01 -11.01 15.22
N TYR A 250 3.99 -11.83 14.97
CA TYR A 250 2.61 -11.60 15.36
C TYR A 250 2.02 -12.87 15.94
N TYR A 251 1.34 -12.75 17.06
CA TYR A 251 0.62 -13.85 17.68
C TYR A 251 -0.76 -13.38 18.12
N ALA A 252 -1.80 -14.14 17.80
CA ALA A 252 -3.18 -13.82 18.15
C ALA A 252 -3.96 -15.04 18.61
N ARG A 253 -4.98 -14.81 19.43
CA ARG A 253 -5.94 -15.84 19.86
C ARG A 253 -7.14 -15.86 18.93
N LEU A 254 -7.69 -17.04 18.69
CA LEU A 254 -8.88 -17.25 17.87
C LEU A 254 -10.00 -17.82 18.73
N LYS A 255 -11.13 -17.13 18.80
CA LYS A 255 -12.34 -17.62 19.46
C LYS A 255 -13.25 -18.29 18.44
N SER A 256 -13.62 -19.55 18.65
CA SER A 256 -14.67 -20.17 17.82
C SER A 256 -16.06 -19.65 18.22
N LYS A 257 -16.96 -19.54 17.23
CA LYS A 257 -18.40 -19.31 17.46
C LYS A 257 -19.22 -20.60 17.41
N LEU A 258 -18.64 -21.71 16.96
CA LEU A 258 -19.24 -23.03 17.04
C LEU A 258 -18.89 -23.65 18.39
N ILE A 259 -19.84 -24.34 19.01
CA ILE A 259 -19.69 -24.87 20.38
C ILE A 259 -18.76 -26.09 20.39
N GLU A 260 -18.81 -26.87 19.32
CA GLU A 260 -18.02 -28.07 19.07
C GLU A 260 -16.54 -27.79 18.80
N ASP A 261 -16.24 -26.58 18.31
CA ASP A 261 -14.90 -26.19 17.90
C ASP A 261 -14.08 -25.65 19.07
N LYS A 262 -12.82 -26.05 19.11
CA LYS A 262 -11.86 -25.48 20.05
C LYS A 262 -11.41 -24.10 19.58
N ASP A 263 -11.14 -23.23 20.55
CA ASP A 263 -10.39 -22.00 20.32
C ASP A 263 -9.01 -22.34 19.71
N GLY A 264 -8.49 -21.41 18.92
CA GLY A 264 -7.25 -21.57 18.16
C GLY A 264 -6.28 -20.41 18.39
N HIS A 265 -5.23 -20.38 17.60
CA HIS A 265 -4.27 -19.27 17.59
C HIS A 265 -3.67 -19.05 16.20
N ARG A 266 -3.14 -17.86 15.96
CA ARG A 266 -2.41 -17.51 14.75
C ARG A 266 -1.02 -17.01 15.10
N GLY A 267 -0.01 -17.53 14.44
CA GLY A 267 1.37 -17.08 14.51
C GLY A 267 1.90 -16.69 13.13
N ILE A 268 2.54 -15.53 13.04
CA ILE A 268 3.23 -15.05 11.84
C ILE A 268 4.64 -14.64 12.24
N TYR A 269 5.63 -15.06 11.46
CA TYR A 269 7.03 -14.65 11.63
C TYR A 269 7.58 -14.22 10.28
N ALA A 270 8.14 -13.02 10.20
CA ALA A 270 8.61 -12.44 8.95
C ALA A 270 10.06 -11.96 9.06
N LEU A 271 10.79 -12.16 7.96
CA LEU A 271 12.08 -11.54 7.68
C LEU A 271 11.89 -10.64 6.47
N HIS A 272 12.49 -9.44 6.51
CA HIS A 272 12.44 -8.55 5.37
C HIS A 272 13.73 -7.79 5.15
N TYR A 273 13.91 -7.39 3.89
CA TYR A 273 15.05 -6.65 3.41
C TYR A 273 14.60 -5.65 2.36
N GLY A 274 15.01 -4.39 2.50
CA GLY A 274 14.85 -3.34 1.52
C GLY A 274 16.21 -2.77 1.14
N ILE A 275 16.38 -2.40 -0.12
CA ILE A 275 17.56 -1.63 -0.55
C ILE A 275 17.16 -0.61 -1.60
N ASN A 276 17.62 0.62 -1.41
CA ASN A 276 17.45 1.71 -2.35
C ASN A 276 18.80 2.25 -2.80
N LYS A 277 18.91 2.58 -4.08
CA LYS A 277 20.02 3.34 -4.65
C LYS A 277 19.54 4.24 -5.77
N ASP A 278 19.67 5.54 -5.55
CA ASP A 278 19.29 6.60 -6.47
C ASP A 278 17.83 6.46 -6.95
N ARG A 279 17.62 5.71 -8.05
CA ARG A 279 16.33 5.48 -8.71
C ARG A 279 15.80 4.06 -8.53
N LEU A 280 16.64 3.14 -8.08
CA LEU A 280 16.32 1.72 -7.95
C LEU A 280 15.91 1.43 -6.50
N GLY A 281 14.77 0.77 -6.32
CA GLY A 281 14.32 0.21 -5.07
C GLY A 281 14.04 -1.28 -5.21
N LEU A 282 14.43 -2.06 -4.21
CA LEU A 282 14.10 -3.47 -4.09
C LEU A 282 13.60 -3.76 -2.68
N LYS A 283 12.49 -4.49 -2.57
CA LYS A 283 11.95 -4.98 -1.30
C LYS A 283 11.73 -6.49 -1.39
N PHE A 284 12.11 -7.20 -0.34
CA PHE A 284 11.88 -8.62 -0.19
C PHE A 284 11.31 -8.92 1.20
N VAL A 285 10.25 -9.73 1.24
CA VAL A 285 9.64 -10.24 2.47
C VAL A 285 9.46 -11.74 2.33
N SER A 286 9.87 -12.49 3.36
CA SER A 286 9.57 -13.90 3.54
C SER A 286 8.90 -14.08 4.88
N LEU A 287 7.72 -14.69 4.90
CA LEU A 287 6.95 -14.84 6.13
C LEU A 287 6.33 -16.23 6.24
N PHE A 288 6.40 -16.81 7.43
CA PHE A 288 5.70 -18.04 7.77
C PHE A 288 4.37 -17.68 8.44
N ASN A 289 3.26 -18.22 7.92
CA ASN A 289 1.93 -18.07 8.51
C ASN A 289 1.46 -19.44 9.04
N HIS A 290 0.97 -19.47 10.27
CA HIS A 290 0.33 -20.63 10.86
C HIS A 290 -0.90 -20.24 11.68
N ILE A 291 -2.05 -20.77 11.29
CA ILE A 291 -3.31 -20.71 12.00
C ILE A 291 -3.59 -22.12 12.53
N ASP A 292 -3.60 -22.28 13.85
CA ASP A 292 -3.89 -23.55 14.50
C ASP A 292 -5.37 -23.61 14.86
N THR A 293 -6.11 -24.38 14.07
CA THR A 293 -7.53 -24.72 14.25
C THR A 293 -7.72 -26.19 13.83
N PRO A 294 -8.88 -26.83 14.09
CA PRO A 294 -9.17 -28.18 13.61
C PRO A 294 -9.22 -28.33 12.08
N TYR A 295 -9.15 -27.23 11.33
CA TYR A 295 -9.30 -27.19 9.88
C TYR A 295 -7.97 -26.93 9.16
N ASP A 296 -7.89 -27.29 7.89
CA ASP A 296 -6.73 -26.97 7.03
C ASP A 296 -6.79 -25.53 6.46
N GLN A 297 -7.91 -24.84 6.62
CA GLN A 297 -8.16 -23.48 6.15
C GLN A 297 -9.00 -22.70 7.17
N THR A 298 -8.93 -21.38 7.12
CA THR A 298 -9.74 -20.47 7.93
C THR A 298 -10.36 -19.41 7.04
N THR A 299 -11.55 -18.96 7.40
CA THR A 299 -12.30 -17.96 6.65
C THR A 299 -11.84 -16.55 6.99
N PHE A 300 -11.61 -15.79 5.93
CA PHE A 300 -11.32 -14.38 5.95
C PHE A 300 -12.43 -13.61 5.27
N GLY A 301 -12.55 -12.33 5.57
CA GLY A 301 -13.37 -11.42 4.80
C GLY A 301 -12.82 -10.00 4.74
N ALA A 302 -13.05 -9.38 3.60
CA ALA A 302 -12.80 -7.98 3.30
C ALA A 302 -13.60 -7.56 2.07
N TYR A 303 -13.76 -6.25 1.87
CA TYR A 303 -14.35 -5.70 0.66
C TYR A 303 -15.71 -6.32 0.28
N ASP A 304 -16.51 -6.62 1.31
CA ASP A 304 -17.85 -7.22 1.21
C ASP A 304 -17.89 -8.65 0.66
N GLY A 305 -16.80 -9.41 0.78
CA GLY A 305 -16.78 -10.84 0.48
C GLY A 305 -16.09 -11.68 1.55
N THR A 306 -16.42 -12.97 1.58
CA THR A 306 -15.72 -13.99 2.39
C THR A 306 -15.06 -15.04 1.52
N PHE A 307 -13.89 -15.50 1.96
CA PHE A 307 -13.09 -16.50 1.26
C PHE A 307 -12.23 -17.29 2.25
N ASN A 308 -11.71 -18.44 1.82
CA ASN A 308 -10.87 -19.30 2.64
C ASN A 308 -9.38 -19.09 2.32
N VAL A 309 -8.58 -19.12 3.37
CA VAL A 309 -7.12 -19.04 3.32
C VAL A 309 -6.53 -20.28 3.98
N ALA A 310 -5.49 -20.86 3.37
CA ALA A 310 -4.77 -21.98 3.94
C ALA A 310 -4.20 -21.64 5.32
N ASN A 311 -4.27 -22.58 6.25
CA ASN A 311 -3.84 -22.34 7.62
C ASN A 311 -2.32 -22.39 7.81
N LYS A 312 -1.55 -22.89 6.85
CA LYS A 312 -0.10 -23.06 7.04
C LYS A 312 0.66 -22.94 5.72
N GLY A 313 1.72 -22.14 5.73
CA GLY A 313 2.62 -22.02 4.59
C GLY A 313 3.61 -20.87 4.72
N ILE A 314 4.40 -20.67 3.67
CA ILE A 314 5.33 -19.55 3.56
C ILE A 314 4.87 -18.63 2.43
N LEU A 315 4.82 -17.33 2.72
CA LEU A 315 4.52 -16.27 1.77
C LEU A 315 5.80 -15.53 1.43
N TYR A 316 6.03 -15.36 0.13
CA TYR A 316 7.15 -14.58 -0.40
C TYR A 316 6.60 -13.36 -1.13
N SER A 317 7.27 -12.21 -0.99
CA SER A 317 7.00 -10.98 -1.73
C SER A 317 8.31 -10.37 -2.19
N LEU A 318 8.42 -10.07 -3.48
CA LEU A 318 9.57 -9.41 -4.10
C LEU A 318 9.07 -8.26 -4.95
N ASP A 319 9.52 -7.05 -4.64
CA ASP A 319 9.18 -5.82 -5.36
C ASP A 319 10.45 -5.19 -5.94
N LEU A 320 10.39 -4.80 -7.21
CA LEU A 320 11.44 -4.08 -7.91
C LEU A 320 10.82 -2.81 -8.50
N ASN A 321 11.33 -1.66 -8.09
CA ASN A 321 10.85 -0.35 -8.51
C ASN A 321 11.99 0.46 -9.15
N TYR A 322 11.70 1.16 -10.24
CA TYR A 322 12.63 2.09 -10.86
C TYR A 322 11.97 3.42 -11.18
N LYS A 323 12.48 4.51 -10.58
CA LYS A 323 12.05 5.88 -10.84
C LYS A 323 12.69 6.40 -12.13
N ILE A 324 11.87 6.60 -13.15
CA ILE A 324 12.30 7.12 -14.44
C ILE A 324 12.79 8.57 -14.27
N PRO A 325 13.86 8.99 -14.97
CA PRO A 325 14.25 10.40 -15.06
C PRO A 325 13.08 11.29 -15.45
N GLU A 326 13.08 12.53 -14.94
CA GLU A 326 12.04 13.49 -15.28
C GLU A 326 11.89 13.56 -16.80
N PHE A 327 10.66 13.33 -17.25
CA PHE A 327 10.32 13.45 -18.64
C PHE A 327 10.26 14.93 -19.00
N ASN A 328 10.64 15.28 -20.24
CA ASN A 328 10.32 16.58 -20.82
C ASN A 328 8.82 16.69 -21.19
N VAL A 329 7.94 16.12 -20.37
CA VAL A 329 6.49 16.15 -20.52
C VAL A 329 5.94 17.00 -19.38
N LYS A 330 5.23 18.06 -19.75
CA LYS A 330 4.72 19.04 -18.79
C LYS A 330 3.77 18.37 -17.78
N ASP A 331 3.91 18.74 -16.52
CA ASP A 331 3.04 18.37 -15.39
C ASP A 331 2.98 16.86 -15.08
N VAL A 332 3.93 16.05 -15.59
CA VAL A 332 4.10 14.63 -15.22
C VAL A 332 5.27 14.51 -14.24
N HIS A 333 4.99 13.90 -13.10
CA HIS A 333 5.94 13.74 -11.99
C HIS A 333 5.96 12.28 -11.51
N ASP A 334 7.03 11.93 -10.82
CA ASP A 334 7.19 10.65 -10.10
C ASP A 334 6.86 9.41 -10.93
N PHE A 335 7.19 9.42 -12.22
CA PHE A 335 6.97 8.26 -13.05
C PHE A 335 7.93 7.14 -12.64
N ASN A 336 7.38 6.06 -12.11
CA ASN A 336 8.07 4.80 -11.87
C ASN A 336 7.51 3.65 -12.73
N VAL A 337 8.38 2.71 -13.06
CA VAL A 337 8.00 1.38 -13.54
C VAL A 337 8.38 0.36 -12.48
N TYR A 338 7.59 -0.71 -12.36
CA TYR A 338 7.81 -1.70 -11.32
C TYR A 338 7.39 -3.10 -11.75
N MET A 339 7.98 -4.09 -11.09
CA MET A 339 7.60 -5.49 -11.16
C MET A 339 7.45 -6.01 -9.74
N HIS A 340 6.34 -6.70 -9.47
CA HIS A 340 6.11 -7.35 -8.19
C HIS A 340 5.80 -8.82 -8.40
N TYR A 341 6.37 -9.69 -7.57
CA TYR A 341 6.05 -11.10 -7.52
C TYR A 341 5.72 -11.53 -6.09
N SER A 342 4.68 -12.33 -5.93
CA SER A 342 4.40 -13.02 -4.66
C SER A 342 3.91 -14.44 -4.86
N LEU A 343 4.21 -15.27 -3.87
CA LEU A 343 3.88 -16.70 -3.81
C LEU A 343 3.35 -17.03 -2.43
N TYR A 344 2.25 -17.76 -2.35
CA TYR A 344 1.85 -18.52 -1.16
C TYR A 344 2.12 -20.01 -1.37
N ASP A 345 3.23 -20.48 -0.80
CA ASP A 345 3.62 -21.89 -0.74
C ASP A 345 2.90 -22.56 0.44
N LYS A 346 1.87 -23.37 0.14
CA LYS A 346 0.94 -23.92 1.13
C LYS A 346 1.45 -25.27 1.60
N SER A 347 1.49 -25.47 2.92
CA SER A 347 2.00 -26.73 3.50
C SER A 347 1.09 -27.94 3.26
N LYS A 348 -0.21 -27.72 3.01
CA LYS A 348 -1.16 -28.80 2.73
C LYS A 348 -0.99 -29.25 1.29
N LYS A 349 -0.45 -30.46 1.06
CA LYS A 349 -0.17 -31.00 -0.29
C LYS A 349 -1.37 -31.04 -1.24
N ALA A 350 -2.59 -31.14 -0.72
CA ALA A 350 -3.80 -31.15 -1.53
C ALA A 350 -4.23 -29.74 -2.00
N PHE A 351 -3.66 -28.69 -1.40
CA PHE A 351 -3.92 -27.31 -1.75
C PHE A 351 -2.94 -26.87 -2.83
N LEU A 352 -3.43 -26.14 -3.82
CA LEU A 352 -2.59 -25.61 -4.89
C LEU A 352 -1.99 -24.27 -4.48
N ASP A 353 -0.68 -24.07 -4.69
CA ASP A 353 -0.02 -22.80 -4.39
C ASP A 353 -0.58 -21.63 -5.20
N SER A 354 -0.57 -20.46 -4.59
CA SER A 354 -1.05 -19.21 -5.22
C SER A 354 0.13 -18.37 -5.67
N ASN A 355 0.08 -17.85 -6.89
CA ASN A 355 1.13 -17.00 -7.46
C ASN A 355 0.51 -15.72 -8.02
N GLN A 356 1.27 -14.63 -7.92
CA GLN A 356 0.90 -13.34 -8.48
C GLN A 356 2.15 -12.64 -9.02
N LEU A 357 2.09 -12.17 -10.26
CA LEU A 357 3.12 -11.38 -10.92
C LEU A 357 2.47 -10.14 -11.51
N VAL A 358 3.03 -8.97 -11.23
CA VAL A 358 2.55 -7.68 -11.70
C VAL A 358 3.67 -6.97 -12.42
N PHE A 359 3.36 -6.45 -13.62
CA PHE A 359 4.17 -5.43 -14.27
C PHE A 359 3.36 -4.14 -14.29
N GLY A 360 3.90 -3.08 -13.71
CA GLY A 360 3.17 -1.84 -13.53
C GLY A 360 3.98 -0.60 -13.85
N SER A 361 3.24 0.48 -14.03
CA SER A 361 3.77 1.83 -14.11
C SER A 361 2.83 2.78 -13.39
N ALA A 362 3.38 3.80 -12.76
CA ALA A 362 2.60 4.84 -12.12
C ALA A 362 3.25 6.20 -12.32
N PHE A 363 2.43 7.25 -12.34
CA PHE A 363 2.88 8.63 -12.37
C PHE A 363 1.83 9.56 -11.76
N THR A 364 2.27 10.76 -11.38
CA THR A 364 1.40 11.82 -10.90
C THR A 364 1.29 12.92 -11.95
N TYR A 365 0.07 13.30 -12.29
CA TYR A 365 -0.25 14.40 -13.19
C TYR A 365 -0.85 15.58 -12.44
N LYS A 366 -0.36 16.79 -12.72
CA LYS A 366 -0.83 18.05 -12.10
C LYS A 366 -0.95 17.97 -10.56
N LYS A 367 0.00 17.28 -9.91
CA LYS A 367 0.12 17.03 -8.46
C LYS A 367 -0.97 16.16 -7.81
N ASN A 368 -2.19 16.24 -8.28
CA ASN A 368 -3.35 15.67 -7.60
C ASN A 368 -3.89 14.41 -8.28
N LEU A 369 -3.49 14.12 -9.52
CA LEU A 369 -3.99 12.98 -10.29
C LEU A 369 -2.95 11.87 -10.32
N TYR A 370 -3.12 10.85 -9.50
CA TYR A 370 -2.28 9.65 -9.55
C TYR A 370 -2.89 8.63 -10.51
N ILE A 371 -2.07 8.11 -11.40
CA ILE A 371 -2.47 7.10 -12.38
C ILE A 371 -1.50 5.93 -12.27
N ALA A 372 -2.04 4.72 -12.06
CA ALA A 372 -1.29 3.47 -12.11
C ALA A 372 -1.92 2.54 -13.15
N ALA A 373 -1.10 1.92 -13.99
CA ALA A 373 -1.52 0.94 -14.97
C ALA A 373 -0.72 -0.36 -14.75
N GLU A 374 -1.43 -1.46 -14.59
CA GLU A 374 -0.88 -2.74 -14.16
C GLU A 374 -1.37 -3.87 -15.06
N TRP A 375 -0.43 -4.67 -15.54
CA TRP A 375 -0.69 -5.95 -16.16
C TRP A 375 -0.43 -7.05 -15.13
N LEU A 376 -1.50 -7.73 -14.77
CA LEU A 376 -1.58 -8.67 -13.67
C LEU A 376 -1.61 -10.09 -14.22
N PHE A 377 -0.80 -10.97 -13.64
CA PHE A 377 -0.81 -12.40 -13.90
C PHE A 377 -1.00 -13.15 -12.58
N GLY A 378 -1.90 -14.12 -12.57
CA GLY A 378 -2.24 -14.86 -11.37
C GLY A 378 -2.41 -16.34 -11.65
N LYS A 379 -1.90 -17.18 -10.76
CA LYS A 379 -2.20 -18.61 -10.75
C LYS A 379 -2.78 -18.97 -9.39
N ASN A 380 -4.03 -19.45 -9.37
CA ASN A 380 -4.79 -19.60 -8.12
C ASN A 380 -4.80 -18.28 -7.31
N SER A 381 -5.04 -17.15 -7.99
CA SER A 381 -5.21 -15.83 -7.36
C SER A 381 -6.70 -15.47 -7.35
N PRO A 382 -7.26 -15.00 -6.22
CA PRO A 382 -8.71 -14.76 -6.12
C PRO A 382 -9.16 -13.51 -6.87
N TYR A 383 -8.26 -12.57 -7.14
CA TYR A 383 -8.59 -11.28 -7.76
C TYR A 383 -8.15 -11.17 -9.23
N ILE A 384 -7.40 -12.16 -9.75
CA ILE A 384 -6.85 -12.12 -11.12
C ILE A 384 -7.47 -13.22 -11.98
N GLY A 385 -8.15 -12.82 -13.04
CA GLY A 385 -8.71 -13.69 -14.08
C GLY A 385 -9.77 -14.69 -13.59
N GLY A 386 -10.02 -15.74 -14.35
CA GLY A 386 -11.12 -16.69 -14.12
C GLY A 386 -11.02 -17.62 -12.88
N SER A 387 -10.04 -17.42 -11.99
CA SER A 387 -9.84 -18.28 -10.82
C SER A 387 -10.88 -18.05 -9.71
N SER A 388 -11.02 -19.03 -8.80
CA SER A 388 -11.98 -18.98 -7.69
C SER A 388 -11.66 -17.86 -6.70
N TYR A 389 -12.56 -16.90 -6.52
CA TYR A 389 -12.44 -15.88 -5.47
C TYR A 389 -12.37 -16.51 -4.06
N SER A 390 -13.23 -17.50 -3.79
CA SER A 390 -13.44 -18.02 -2.44
C SER A 390 -12.43 -19.09 -2.00
N GLN A 391 -11.76 -19.77 -2.93
CA GLN A 391 -10.90 -20.92 -2.60
C GLN A 391 -9.45 -20.80 -3.08
N SER A 392 -9.12 -19.79 -3.90
CA SER A 392 -7.78 -19.63 -4.49
C SER A 392 -6.65 -19.64 -3.48
N LEU A 393 -6.82 -19.02 -2.30
CA LEU A 393 -5.80 -19.01 -1.23
C LEU A 393 -5.88 -20.21 -0.27
N ALA A 394 -6.85 -21.10 -0.42
CA ALA A 394 -6.95 -22.36 0.30
C ALA A 394 -6.77 -23.54 -0.66
N ALA A 395 -7.82 -24.32 -0.92
CA ALA A 395 -7.79 -25.51 -1.79
C ALA A 395 -7.18 -25.25 -3.18
N GLY A 396 -7.36 -24.05 -3.73
CA GLY A 396 -6.87 -23.67 -5.05
C GLY A 396 -7.99 -23.18 -5.97
N GLY A 397 -7.64 -22.88 -7.21
CA GLY A 397 -8.55 -22.37 -8.23
C GLY A 397 -8.36 -23.09 -9.56
N SER A 398 -8.26 -22.34 -10.67
CA SER A 398 -8.15 -22.92 -12.01
C SER A 398 -6.87 -23.73 -12.26
N ASN A 399 -5.84 -23.53 -11.41
CA ASN A 399 -4.48 -24.02 -11.62
C ASN A 399 -3.84 -23.58 -12.95
N GLN A 400 -4.39 -22.56 -13.60
CA GLN A 400 -3.87 -21.94 -14.80
C GLN A 400 -3.33 -20.54 -14.49
N TRP A 401 -2.43 -20.06 -15.33
CA TRP A 401 -2.02 -18.67 -15.31
C TRP A 401 -3.04 -17.84 -16.08
N GLU A 402 -3.76 -17.02 -15.36
CA GLU A 402 -4.69 -16.05 -15.91
C GLU A 402 -4.06 -14.66 -15.92
N ASN A 403 -4.64 -13.74 -16.67
CA ASN A 403 -4.16 -12.36 -16.73
C ASN A 403 -5.29 -11.34 -16.89
N GLN A 404 -5.06 -10.14 -16.37
CA GLN A 404 -5.97 -9.02 -16.57
C GLN A 404 -5.18 -7.70 -16.53
N VAL A 405 -5.78 -6.62 -17.03
CA VAL A 405 -5.24 -5.27 -16.93
C VAL A 405 -6.12 -4.45 -16.00
N ASN A 406 -5.48 -3.73 -15.09
CA ASN A 406 -6.12 -2.74 -14.24
C ASN A 406 -5.44 -1.38 -14.43
N VAL A 407 -6.25 -0.32 -14.55
CA VAL A 407 -5.76 1.05 -14.50
C VAL A 407 -6.50 1.78 -13.39
N ASN A 408 -5.79 2.19 -12.34
CA ASN A 408 -6.33 3.01 -11.25
C ASN A 408 -6.04 4.49 -11.52
N ILE A 409 -7.05 5.33 -11.36
CA ILE A 409 -6.99 6.78 -11.58
C ILE A 409 -7.59 7.45 -10.36
N GLY A 410 -6.77 8.12 -9.54
CA GLY A 410 -7.24 8.80 -8.34
C GLY A 410 -6.96 10.30 -8.39
N TYR A 411 -7.99 11.09 -8.12
CA TYR A 411 -7.83 12.51 -7.79
C TYR A 411 -7.79 12.66 -6.27
N TYR A 412 -6.69 13.20 -5.74
CA TYR A 412 -6.44 13.42 -4.32
C TYR A 412 -6.41 14.92 -4.04
N PHE A 413 -7.01 15.35 -2.94
CA PHE A 413 -7.13 16.77 -2.61
C PHE A 413 -6.78 17.05 -1.16
#